data_AF-A0A6N4E1V4-F1
#
_entry.id   AF-A0A6N4E1V4-F1
#
_cell.length_a   1.000
_cell.length_b   1.000
_cell.length_c   1.000
_cell.angle_alpha   90.00
_cell.angle_beta   90.00
_cell.angle_gamma   90.00
#
_symmetry.space_group_name_H-M   'P 1'
#
loop_
_entity.id
_entity.type
_entity.pdbx_description
1 polymer ?
#
loop_
_entity_poly.entity_id
_entity_poly.type
_entity_poly.pdbx_seq_one_letter_code
_entity_poly.pdbx_strand_id
1 'polypeptide(L)'
;MQCAGRSRDERRTVGAVTAVALASRFWGLGCPKIFHEVATLLPNGMARFEEFNAFMTLADQAVVNAGLAGVIQMVAFHPGILFAETDEEDPANYTNRSPYPMLHLIREDDLEAAVAGYPDPDAIPERNIRLLRRMGLTRVRELLARCYTASAT
;
A
#
# COMPACT_ATOMS: atom_id res chain seq x y z
N MET A 1 -34.56 14.01 17.64
CA MET A 1 -33.90 12.72 17.35
C MET A 1 -32.63 13.03 16.56
N GLN A 2 -31.51 13.25 17.25
CA GLN A 2 -30.23 13.57 16.62
C GLN A 2 -29.65 12.28 16.03
N CYS A 3 -29.37 12.27 14.73
CA CYS A 3 -28.56 11.23 14.12
C CYS A 3 -27.17 11.30 14.75
N ALA A 4 -26.85 10.36 15.64
CA ALA A 4 -25.50 10.19 16.15
C ALA A 4 -24.57 9.95 14.95
N GLY A 5 -23.62 10.86 14.73
CA GLY A 5 -22.60 10.67 13.71
C GLY A 5 -21.84 9.38 13.99
N ARG A 6 -21.65 8.54 12.96
CA ARG A 6 -20.87 7.30 13.05
C ARG A 6 -19.58 7.51 13.83
N SER A 7 -19.19 6.55 14.65
CA SER A 7 -17.95 6.64 15.42
C SER A 7 -16.74 6.73 14.47
N ARG A 8 -15.60 7.24 14.97
CA ARG A 8 -14.35 7.30 14.17
C ARG A 8 -13.93 5.92 13.66
N ASP A 9 -14.24 4.88 14.43
CA ASP A 9 -13.96 3.48 14.11
C ASP A 9 -14.91 2.96 13.01
N GLU A 10 -16.21 3.24 13.10
CA GLU A 10 -17.20 2.90 12.06
C GLU A 10 -16.91 3.58 10.72
N ARG A 11 -16.41 4.83 10.73
CA ARG A 11 -16.00 5.52 9.49
C ARG A 11 -14.80 4.85 8.82
N ARG A 12 -13.86 4.30 9.58
CA ARG A 12 -12.69 3.56 9.07
C ARG A 12 -13.08 2.21 8.49
N THR A 13 -13.95 1.48 9.18
CA THR A 13 -14.51 0.20 8.71
C THR A 13 -15.29 0.38 7.42
N VAL A 14 -16.15 1.41 7.33
CA VAL A 14 -16.87 1.73 6.08
C VAL A 14 -15.91 2.11 4.96
N GLY A 15 -14.80 2.81 5.22
CA GLY A 15 -13.79 3.16 4.21
C GLY A 15 -13.02 1.95 3.66
N ALA A 16 -12.56 1.04 4.53
CA ALA A 16 -11.88 -0.20 4.13
C ALA A 16 -12.81 -1.12 3.33
N VAL A 17 -14.03 -1.30 3.84
CA VAL A 17 -15.07 -2.09 3.17
C VAL A 17 -15.48 -1.44 1.85
N THR A 18 -15.51 -0.11 1.74
CA THR A 18 -15.85 0.57 0.47
C THR A 18 -14.74 0.47 -0.56
N ALA A 19 -13.46 0.57 -0.17
CA ALA A 19 -12.34 0.40 -1.11
C ALA A 19 -12.27 -1.04 -1.65
N VAL A 20 -12.37 -2.03 -0.76
CA VAL A 20 -12.43 -3.44 -1.15
C VAL A 20 -13.72 -3.73 -1.92
N ALA A 21 -14.89 -3.27 -1.47
CA ALA A 21 -16.16 -3.51 -2.18
C ALA A 21 -16.28 -2.75 -3.51
N LEU A 22 -15.61 -1.61 -3.69
CA LEU A 22 -15.46 -0.99 -5.00
C LEU A 22 -14.63 -1.89 -5.90
N ALA A 23 -13.48 -2.40 -5.43
CA ALA A 23 -12.71 -3.40 -6.18
C ALA A 23 -13.56 -4.66 -6.50
N SER A 24 -14.34 -5.18 -5.54
CA SER A 24 -15.25 -6.32 -5.74
C SER A 24 -16.40 -6.02 -6.71
N ARG A 25 -16.96 -4.81 -6.70
CA ARG A 25 -18.02 -4.38 -7.63
C ARG A 25 -17.49 -4.17 -9.04
N PHE A 26 -16.27 -3.68 -9.19
CA PHE A 26 -15.59 -3.62 -10.49
C PHE A 26 -15.24 -5.03 -11.01
N TRP A 27 -14.89 -5.96 -10.11
CA TRP A 27 -14.65 -7.37 -10.44
C TRP A 27 -15.89 -8.11 -10.93
N GLY A 28 -17.04 -7.88 -10.29
CA GLY A 28 -18.33 -8.47 -10.66
C GLY A 28 -18.92 -8.01 -12.00
N LEU A 29 -18.29 -7.03 -12.68
CA LEU A 29 -18.72 -6.52 -13.98
C LEU A 29 -18.08 -7.24 -15.17
N GLY A 30 -17.25 -8.27 -14.95
CA GLY A 30 -16.70 -9.07 -16.04
C GLY A 30 -15.80 -8.29 -17.01
N CYS A 31 -15.21 -7.17 -16.56
CA CYS A 31 -14.28 -6.36 -17.35
C CYS A 31 -12.85 -6.88 -17.18
N PRO A 32 -12.30 -7.70 -18.10
CA PRO A 32 -11.10 -8.50 -17.83
C PRO A 32 -9.78 -7.72 -18.00
N LYS A 33 -9.82 -6.41 -18.30
CA LYS A 33 -8.67 -5.70 -18.89
C LYS A 33 -8.41 -4.28 -18.39
N ILE A 34 -9.18 -3.77 -17.41
CA ILE A 34 -9.18 -2.33 -17.16
C ILE A 34 -8.24 -1.90 -16.02
N PHE A 35 -7.94 -2.76 -15.03
CA PHE A 35 -7.02 -2.41 -13.95
C PHE A 35 -6.25 -3.64 -13.45
N HIS A 36 -4.93 -3.66 -13.69
CA HIS A 36 -4.01 -4.67 -13.13
C HIS A 36 -3.63 -4.34 -11.68
N GLU A 37 -3.74 -3.06 -11.31
CA GLU A 37 -3.38 -2.52 -10.01
C GLU A 37 -4.31 -1.33 -9.69
N VAL A 38 -4.83 -1.28 -8.47
CA VAL A 38 -5.57 -0.13 -7.95
C VAL A 38 -4.80 0.46 -6.79
N ALA A 39 -4.26 1.66 -6.97
CA ALA A 39 -3.61 2.43 -5.93
C ALA A 39 -4.60 3.45 -5.33
N THR A 40 -4.88 3.32 -4.03
CA THR A 40 -5.73 4.28 -3.31
C THR A 40 -4.85 5.18 -2.44
N LEU A 41 -4.82 6.47 -2.77
CA LEU A 41 -4.35 7.51 -1.86
C LEU A 41 -5.37 7.63 -0.73
N LEU A 42 -4.91 7.60 0.53
CA LEU A 42 -5.78 7.67 1.71
C LEU A 42 -5.65 9.05 2.39
N PRO A 43 -6.28 10.12 1.86
CA PRO A 43 -6.23 11.42 2.50
C PRO A 43 -7.11 11.49 3.75
N ASN A 44 -6.62 12.24 4.74
CA ASN A 44 -7.31 12.63 5.98
C ASN A 44 -7.68 11.47 6.93
N GLY A 45 -6.67 11.01 7.68
CA GLY A 45 -6.80 10.02 8.76
C GLY A 45 -5.71 8.97 8.77
N MET A 46 -5.01 8.79 7.65
CA MET A 46 -3.99 7.75 7.50
C MET A 46 -2.56 8.30 7.46
N ALA A 47 -2.36 9.59 7.78
CA ALA A 47 -1.02 10.18 7.89
C ALA A 47 -0.25 9.70 9.13
N ARG A 48 -0.97 9.23 10.16
CA ARG A 48 -0.39 8.63 11.35
C ARG A 48 -0.19 7.14 11.12
N PHE A 49 1.03 6.66 11.33
CA PHE A 49 1.37 5.27 11.03
C PHE A 49 0.56 4.26 11.86
N GLU A 50 0.24 4.58 13.12
CA GLU A 50 -0.58 3.69 13.96
C GLU A 50 -2.00 3.53 13.43
N GLU A 51 -2.60 4.62 12.93
CA GLU A 51 -3.95 4.60 12.34
C GLU A 51 -3.96 3.82 11.03
N PHE A 52 -2.91 3.98 10.23
CA PHE A 52 -2.70 3.23 8.99
C PHE A 52 -2.53 1.73 9.24
N ASN A 53 -1.73 1.32 10.23
CA ASN A 53 -1.57 -0.10 10.58
C ASN A 53 -2.88 -0.73 11.05
N ALA A 54 -3.65 -0.02 11.88
CA ALA A 54 -4.97 -0.51 12.30
C ALA A 54 -5.93 -0.68 11.11
N PHE A 55 -5.88 0.25 10.14
CA PHE A 55 -6.63 0.11 8.89
C PHE A 55 -6.18 -1.08 8.06
N MET A 56 -4.87 -1.35 7.96
CA MET A 56 -4.34 -2.50 7.21
C MET A 56 -4.85 -3.83 7.75
N THR A 57 -4.93 -3.98 9.08
CA THR A 57 -5.53 -5.17 9.70
C THR A 57 -7.00 -5.36 9.29
N LEU A 58 -7.78 -4.28 9.25
CA LEU A 58 -9.19 -4.34 8.83
C LEU A 58 -9.33 -4.63 7.33
N ALA A 59 -8.47 -4.05 6.50
CA ALA A 59 -8.45 -4.28 5.05
C ALA A 59 -8.11 -5.74 4.72
N ASP A 60 -7.12 -6.32 5.42
CA ASP A 60 -6.72 -7.72 5.24
C ASP A 60 -7.88 -8.67 5.57
N GLN A 61 -8.52 -8.45 6.72
CA GLN A 61 -9.70 -9.23 7.10
C GLN A 61 -10.84 -9.09 6.09
N ALA A 62 -11.03 -7.91 5.49
CA ALA A 62 -12.05 -7.68 4.47
C ALA A 62 -11.75 -8.45 3.16
N VAL A 63 -10.49 -8.51 2.74
CA VAL A 63 -10.05 -9.33 1.57
C VAL A 63 -10.35 -10.81 1.82
N VAL A 64 -10.01 -11.32 3.00
CA VAL A 64 -10.29 -12.72 3.38
C VAL A 64 -11.80 -12.98 3.40
N ASN A 65 -12.59 -12.11 4.04
CA ASN A 65 -14.04 -12.28 4.14
C ASN A 65 -14.76 -12.18 2.80
N ALA A 66 -14.18 -11.46 1.84
CA ALA A 66 -14.68 -11.37 0.47
C ALA A 66 -14.30 -12.59 -0.40
N GLY A 67 -13.53 -13.54 0.14
CA GLY A 67 -13.03 -14.69 -0.61
C GLY A 67 -11.96 -14.33 -1.65
N LEU A 68 -11.22 -13.24 -1.44
CA LEU A 68 -10.19 -12.73 -2.35
C LEU A 68 -8.76 -13.05 -1.90
N ALA A 69 -8.60 -13.85 -0.84
CA ALA A 69 -7.30 -14.36 -0.42
C ALA A 69 -6.70 -15.27 -1.51
N GLY A 70 -5.44 -15.06 -1.88
CA GLY A 70 -4.80 -15.77 -3.00
C GLY A 70 -5.23 -15.26 -4.39
N VAL A 71 -6.05 -14.21 -4.45
CA VAL A 71 -6.49 -13.56 -5.70
C VAL A 71 -5.97 -12.14 -5.74
N ILE A 72 -6.00 -11.44 -4.61
CA ILE A 72 -5.52 -10.08 -4.46
C ILE A 72 -4.43 -10.05 -3.38
N GLN A 73 -3.25 -9.57 -3.79
CA GLN A 73 -2.22 -9.14 -2.88
C GLN A 73 -2.42 -7.68 -2.50
N MET A 74 -2.35 -7.39 -1.20
CA MET A 74 -2.26 -6.02 -0.71
C MET A 74 -0.81 -5.61 -0.50
N VAL A 75 -0.45 -4.42 -0.97
CA VAL A 75 0.87 -3.81 -0.72
C VAL A 75 0.70 -2.41 -0.18
N ALA A 76 1.36 -2.12 0.94
CA ALA A 76 1.24 -0.87 1.65
C ALA A 76 2.51 -0.02 1.53
N PHE A 77 2.31 1.28 1.34
CA PHE A 77 3.36 2.29 1.41
C PHE A 77 2.93 3.43 2.34
N HIS A 78 3.82 3.85 3.25
CA HIS A 78 3.52 4.93 4.18
C HIS A 78 4.81 5.67 4.55
N PRO A 79 4.79 7.02 4.73
CA PRO A 79 5.98 7.80 5.09
C PRO A 79 6.70 7.28 6.35
N GLY A 80 5.92 6.75 7.28
CA GLY A 80 6.36 6.17 8.55
C GLY A 80 6.62 4.66 8.58
N ILE A 81 6.75 3.96 7.44
CA ILE A 81 7.15 2.55 7.49
C ILE A 81 8.52 2.40 8.18
N LEU A 82 8.56 1.44 9.11
CA LEU A 82 9.74 0.98 9.81
C LEU A 82 9.67 -0.54 9.89
N PHE A 83 10.65 -1.25 9.31
CA PHE A 83 10.70 -2.70 9.40
C PHE A 83 11.19 -3.13 10.79
N ALA A 84 10.63 -4.24 11.30
CA ALA A 84 10.84 -4.69 12.69
C ALA A 84 12.32 -4.94 13.05
N GLU A 85 13.16 -5.28 12.07
CA GLU A 85 14.59 -5.60 12.26
C GLU A 85 15.52 -4.52 11.71
N THR A 86 15.06 -3.26 11.63
CA THR A 86 15.85 -2.14 11.07
C THR A 86 15.86 -0.95 12.02
N ASP A 87 16.97 -0.22 12.01
CA ASP A 87 17.05 1.10 12.66
C ASP A 87 16.17 2.12 11.94
N GLU A 88 15.68 3.13 12.67
CA GLU A 88 14.80 4.18 12.11
C GLU A 88 15.43 4.92 10.91
N GLU A 89 16.75 5.05 10.96
CA GLU A 89 17.58 5.71 9.95
C GLU A 89 18.14 4.75 8.88
N ASP A 90 17.81 3.45 8.92
CA ASP A 90 18.23 2.52 7.87
C ASP A 90 17.57 2.92 6.53
N PRO A 91 18.36 3.20 5.47
CA PRO A 91 17.83 3.46 4.14
C PRO A 91 16.92 2.35 3.60
N ALA A 92 17.05 1.12 4.07
CA ALA A 92 16.20 -0.01 3.69
C ALA A 92 14.70 0.24 3.98
N ASN A 93 14.36 1.05 4.98
CA ASN A 93 12.96 1.42 5.25
C ASN A 93 12.30 2.11 4.04
N TYR A 94 13.10 2.74 3.18
CA TYR A 94 12.61 3.41 1.98
C TYR A 94 12.26 2.46 0.83
N THR A 95 12.37 1.13 0.98
CA THR A 95 11.77 0.20 0.00
C THR A 95 10.25 0.34 -0.03
N ASN A 96 9.65 0.72 1.10
CA ASN A 96 8.20 0.85 1.25
C ASN A 96 7.75 2.21 1.82
N ARG A 97 8.68 3.14 2.15
CA ARG A 97 8.28 4.54 2.41
C ARG A 97 7.88 5.24 1.12
N SER A 98 6.82 6.03 1.22
CA SER A 98 6.28 6.85 0.13
C SER A 98 6.01 8.27 0.61
N PRO A 99 5.86 9.26 -0.30
CA PRO A 99 5.51 10.63 0.07
C PRO A 99 4.18 10.75 0.85
N TYR A 100 3.22 9.87 0.52
CA TYR A 100 1.88 9.82 1.09
C TYR A 100 1.46 8.38 1.39
N PRO A 101 0.55 8.15 2.35
CA PRO A 101 -0.05 6.83 2.59
C PRO A 101 -0.75 6.28 1.35
N MET A 102 -0.39 5.07 0.93
CA MET A 102 -0.96 4.38 -0.22
C MET A 102 -1.21 2.91 0.11
N LEU A 103 -2.34 2.40 -0.36
CA LEU A 103 -2.65 0.98 -0.39
C LEU A 103 -2.83 0.56 -1.85
N HIS A 104 -2.07 -0.43 -2.27
CA HIS A 104 -2.12 -1.04 -3.59
C HIS A 104 -2.82 -2.39 -3.48
N LEU A 105 -3.80 -2.62 -4.35
CA LEU A 105 -4.45 -3.90 -4.54
C LEU A 105 -3.99 -4.45 -5.90
N ILE A 106 -3.28 -5.57 -5.86
CA ILE A 106 -2.64 -6.19 -7.03
C ILE A 106 -3.26 -7.56 -7.24
N ARG A 107 -3.59 -7.91 -8.48
CA ARG A 107 -4.03 -9.27 -8.80
C ARG A 107 -2.84 -10.21 -8.83
N GLU A 108 -2.94 -11.34 -8.13
CA GLU A 108 -1.85 -12.31 -8.07
C GLU A 108 -1.52 -12.90 -9.46
N ASP A 109 -2.53 -13.25 -10.26
CA ASP A 109 -2.33 -13.70 -11.66
C ASP A 109 -1.54 -12.70 -12.51
N ASP A 110 -1.80 -11.40 -12.33
CA ASP A 110 -1.13 -10.35 -13.10
C ASP A 110 0.30 -10.14 -12.62
N LEU A 111 0.52 -10.26 -11.30
CA LEU A 111 1.85 -10.23 -10.71
C LEU A 111 2.68 -11.42 -11.21
N GLU A 112 2.13 -12.63 -11.16
CA GLU A 112 2.76 -13.85 -11.67
C GLU A 112 3.13 -13.70 -13.15
N ALA A 113 2.19 -13.20 -13.97
CA ALA A 113 2.45 -12.93 -15.38
C ALA A 113 3.56 -11.90 -15.59
N ALA A 114 3.62 -10.85 -14.77
CA ALA A 114 4.65 -9.81 -14.85
C ALA A 114 6.04 -10.33 -14.46
N VAL A 115 6.12 -11.25 -13.50
CA VAL A 115 7.41 -11.79 -13.02
C VAL A 115 7.85 -13.08 -13.71
N ALA A 116 6.98 -13.73 -14.50
CA ALA A 116 7.29 -15.00 -15.17
C ALA A 116 8.56 -14.98 -16.04
N GLY A 117 8.87 -13.83 -16.65
CA GLY A 117 10.08 -13.64 -17.45
C GLY A 117 11.29 -13.10 -16.67
N TYR A 118 11.12 -12.85 -15.38
CA TYR A 118 12.13 -12.24 -14.53
C TYR A 118 12.98 -13.32 -13.85
N PRO A 119 14.33 -13.29 -13.93
CA PRO A 119 15.16 -14.44 -13.54
C PRO A 119 15.10 -14.86 -12.07
N ASP A 120 14.81 -13.93 -11.16
CA ASP A 120 14.81 -14.17 -9.71
C ASP A 120 13.95 -13.09 -9.00
N PRO A 121 12.62 -13.21 -9.06
CA PRO A 121 11.72 -12.23 -8.45
C PRO A 121 11.80 -12.23 -6.92
N ASP A 122 12.11 -13.37 -6.32
CA ASP A 122 12.24 -13.52 -4.87
C ASP A 122 13.43 -12.74 -4.31
N ALA A 123 14.46 -12.47 -5.12
CA ALA A 123 15.57 -11.61 -4.74
C ALA A 123 15.29 -10.10 -4.85
N ILE A 124 14.13 -9.67 -5.37
CA ILE A 124 13.80 -8.23 -5.52
C ILE A 124 13.85 -7.48 -4.17
N PRO A 125 13.22 -7.96 -3.07
CA PRO A 125 13.25 -7.28 -1.79
C PRO A 125 14.69 -7.06 -1.30
N GLU A 126 15.48 -8.13 -1.27
CA GLU A 126 16.87 -8.10 -0.79
C GLU A 126 17.77 -7.24 -1.71
N ARG A 127 17.54 -7.26 -3.03
CA ARG A 127 18.25 -6.36 -3.96
C ARG A 127 17.93 -4.89 -3.68
N ASN A 128 16.67 -4.56 -3.41
CA ASN A 128 16.23 -3.19 -3.13
C ASN A 128 16.80 -2.70 -1.79
N ILE A 129 16.78 -3.54 -0.76
CA ILE A 129 17.41 -3.27 0.54
C ILE A 129 18.89 -2.93 0.36
N ARG A 130 19.65 -3.81 -0.33
CA ARG A 130 21.08 -3.57 -0.58
C ARG A 130 21.33 -2.31 -1.40
N LEU A 131 20.49 -2.03 -2.40
CA LEU A 131 20.60 -0.84 -3.22
C LEU A 131 20.45 0.44 -2.38
N LEU A 132 19.39 0.52 -1.56
CA LEU A 132 19.13 1.70 -0.73
C LEU A 132 20.19 1.88 0.35
N ARG A 133 20.65 0.79 0.99
CA ARG A 133 21.77 0.85 1.93
C ARG A 133 23.05 1.36 1.29
N ARG A 134 23.39 0.89 0.08
CA ARG A 134 24.54 1.43 -0.70
C ARG A 134 24.36 2.88 -1.11
N MET A 135 23.14 3.30 -1.42
CA MET A 135 22.83 4.68 -1.79
C MET A 135 22.99 5.65 -0.62
N GLY A 136 22.70 5.18 0.60
CA GLY A 136 22.82 5.95 1.83
C GLY A 136 21.64 6.89 2.08
N LEU A 137 21.41 7.19 3.35
CA LEU A 137 20.22 7.89 3.83
C LEU A 137 20.06 9.29 3.25
N THR A 138 21.16 10.06 3.17
CA THR A 138 21.15 11.43 2.64
C THR A 138 20.59 11.45 1.22
N ARG A 139 21.10 10.58 0.35
CA ARG A 139 20.69 10.55 -1.04
C ARG A 139 19.24 10.10 -1.21
N VAL A 140 18.81 9.13 -0.42
CA VAL A 140 17.41 8.66 -0.44
C VAL A 140 16.44 9.76 0.03
N ARG A 141 16.79 10.50 1.10
CA ARG A 141 15.99 11.65 1.58
C ARG A 141 15.89 12.75 0.51
N GLU A 142 16.97 13.04 -0.22
CA GLU A 142 16.93 13.99 -1.35
C GLU A 142 15.98 13.53 -2.46
N LEU A 143 16.01 12.25 -2.84
CA LEU A 143 15.11 11.71 -3.86
C LEU A 143 13.65 11.83 -3.41
N LEU A 144 13.35 11.52 -2.15
CA LEU A 144 12.00 11.69 -1.60
C LEU A 144 11.56 13.16 -1.59
N ALA A 145 12.45 14.08 -1.20
CA ALA A 145 12.16 15.51 -1.16
C ALA A 145 11.78 16.07 -2.56
N ARG A 146 12.38 15.53 -3.63
CA ARG A 146 12.05 15.89 -5.01
C ARG A 146 10.62 15.52 -5.41
N CYS A 147 10.04 14.48 -4.82
CA CYS A 147 8.65 14.11 -5.08
C CYS A 147 7.66 15.17 -4.59
N TYR A 148 7.96 15.85 -3.47
CA TYR A 148 7.10 16.92 -2.94
C TYR A 148 7.20 18.22 -3.73
N THR A 149 8.37 18.50 -4.32
CA THR A 149 8.61 19.74 -5.09
C THR A 149 8.16 19.63 -6.54
N ALA A 150 8.23 18.44 -7.14
CA ALA A 150 7.72 18.19 -8.49
C ALA A 150 6.20 18.35 -8.62
N SER A 151 5.44 18.18 -7.53
CA SER A 151 3.98 18.41 -7.52
C SER A 151 3.56 19.88 -7.43
N ALA A 152 4.50 20.83 -7.33
CA ALA A 152 4.22 22.26 -7.15
C ALA A 152 4.36 23.12 -8.43
N THR A 153 4.45 22.49 -9.61
CA THR A 153 4.54 23.16 -10.93
C THR A 153 3.42 22.67 -11.83
#